data_AF-A0A7J6TTD3-F1
#
_entry.id   AF-A0A7J6TTD3-F1
#
_cell.length_a   1.000
_cell.length_b   1.000
_cell.length_c   1.000
_cell.angle_alpha   90.00
_cell.angle_beta   90.00
_cell.angle_gamma   90.00
#
_symmetry.space_group_name_H-M   'P 1'
#
loop_
_entity.id
_entity.type
_entity.pdbx_description
1 polymer ?
#
loop_
_entity_poly.entity_id
_entity_poly.type
_entity_poly.pdbx_seq_one_letter_code
_entity_poly.pdbx_strand_id
1 'polypeptide(L)'
;VPLRMQYGLACCHTVTSLRDGTLVGNNVEVSMFTTTGWSLPNPGEEGSDNVITSPKGQHKLKVLKKLDFDHNRMTSGSVVRDLSTGEAIVIIKGSYERVAAITLPETIPADYVEVSEACASDNYYTLAMASKTLDDSLTDEQIISARRDSLELGLSMCGLLLFRNEMKPDSPAAMKALSAGSIRGVMCT
;
A
#
# COMPACT_ATOMS: atom_id res chain seq x y z
N VAL A 1 9.34 10.60 -3.91
CA VAL A 1 9.01 9.35 -3.19
C VAL A 1 10.08 8.31 -3.50
N PRO A 2 10.70 7.66 -2.50
CA PRO A 2 11.68 6.59 -2.71
C PRO A 2 11.15 5.44 -3.57
N LEU A 3 12.01 4.74 -4.29
CA LEU A 3 11.60 3.73 -5.29
C LEU A 3 10.79 2.57 -4.69
N ARG A 4 11.24 1.99 -3.56
CA ARG A 4 10.51 0.90 -2.87
C ARG A 4 9.12 1.33 -2.43
N MET A 5 8.95 2.60 -2.01
CA MET A 5 7.62 3.14 -1.71
C MET A 5 6.74 3.28 -2.95
N GLN A 6 7.30 3.72 -4.07
CA GLN A 6 6.55 3.77 -5.34
C GLN A 6 6.06 2.38 -5.75
N TYR A 7 6.90 1.34 -5.57
CA TYR A 7 6.50 -0.03 -5.87
C TYR A 7 5.35 -0.47 -4.98
N GLY A 8 5.42 -0.20 -3.67
CA GLY A 8 4.32 -0.52 -2.75
C GLY A 8 3.01 0.18 -3.10
N LEU A 9 3.07 1.47 -3.44
CA LEU A 9 1.88 2.21 -3.89
C LEU A 9 1.30 1.66 -5.21
N ALA A 10 2.16 1.10 -6.07
CA ALA A 10 1.78 0.58 -7.37
C ALA A 10 1.29 -0.88 -7.34
N CYS A 11 1.69 -1.70 -6.36
CA CYS A 11 1.40 -3.15 -6.37
C CYS A 11 0.73 -3.71 -5.11
N CYS A 12 0.73 -2.98 -4.00
CA CYS A 12 0.12 -3.44 -2.74
C CYS A 12 -1.32 -2.93 -2.62
N HIS A 13 -2.20 -3.35 -3.52
CA HIS A 13 -3.63 -3.00 -3.49
C HIS A 13 -4.47 -4.00 -4.27
N THR A 14 -5.78 -3.87 -4.13
CA THR A 14 -6.78 -4.69 -4.83
C THR A 14 -7.36 -4.04 -6.09
N VAL A 15 -6.96 -2.80 -6.39
CA VAL A 15 -7.41 -2.05 -7.59
C VAL A 15 -7.16 -2.84 -8.87
N THR A 16 -8.16 -2.89 -9.74
CA THR A 16 -8.12 -3.45 -11.09
C THR A 16 -8.50 -2.39 -12.12
N SER A 17 -8.17 -2.62 -13.39
CA SER A 17 -8.63 -1.79 -14.51
C SER A 17 -9.73 -2.50 -15.28
N LEU A 18 -10.73 -1.77 -15.76
CA LEU A 18 -11.64 -2.22 -16.80
C LEU A 18 -11.01 -2.05 -18.18
N ARG A 19 -11.67 -2.57 -19.22
CA ARG A 19 -11.20 -2.50 -20.62
C ARG A 19 -11.12 -1.07 -21.16
N ASP A 20 -11.87 -0.14 -20.60
CA ASP A 20 -11.87 1.27 -20.95
C ASP A 20 -10.83 2.09 -20.16
N GLY A 21 -10.00 1.43 -19.34
CA GLY A 21 -9.01 2.06 -18.48
C GLY A 21 -9.56 2.57 -17.14
N THR A 22 -10.85 2.39 -16.86
CA THR A 22 -11.45 2.81 -15.59
C THR A 22 -10.92 1.96 -14.44
N LEU A 23 -10.37 2.59 -13.41
CA LEU A 23 -9.89 1.91 -12.20
C LEU A 23 -11.06 1.60 -11.26
N VAL A 24 -11.09 0.37 -10.76
CA VAL A 24 -12.13 -0.15 -9.85
C VAL A 24 -11.49 -0.71 -8.59
N GLY A 25 -12.00 -0.31 -7.43
CA GLY A 25 -11.51 -0.75 -6.13
C GLY A 25 -12.00 0.14 -4.99
N ASN A 26 -11.43 -0.04 -3.79
CA ASN A 26 -11.67 0.87 -2.67
C ASN A 26 -11.15 2.28 -3.05
N ASN A 27 -11.95 3.32 -2.78
CA ASN A 27 -11.62 4.72 -3.09
C ASN A 27 -10.23 5.16 -2.60
N VAL A 28 -9.82 4.72 -1.41
CA VAL A 28 -8.49 5.06 -0.86
C VAL A 28 -7.38 4.45 -1.71
N GLU A 29 -7.54 3.19 -2.13
CA GLU A 29 -6.55 2.51 -2.96
C GLU A 29 -6.55 3.03 -4.41
N VAL A 30 -7.71 3.38 -4.95
CA VAL A 30 -7.81 4.00 -6.28
C VAL A 30 -7.08 5.34 -6.28
N SER A 31 -7.37 6.21 -5.30
CA SER A 31 -6.68 7.50 -5.15
C SER A 31 -5.17 7.35 -4.97
N MET A 32 -4.75 6.38 -4.14
CA MET A 32 -3.36 6.02 -3.94
C MET A 32 -2.69 5.64 -5.26
N PHE A 33 -3.27 4.70 -6.02
CA PHE A 33 -2.71 4.22 -7.27
C PHE A 33 -2.68 5.32 -8.35
N THR A 34 -3.77 6.08 -8.52
CA THR A 34 -3.85 7.19 -9.48
C THR A 34 -2.72 8.21 -9.26
N THR A 35 -2.38 8.51 -8.00
CA THR A 35 -1.31 9.45 -7.65
C THR A 35 0.08 8.96 -8.10
N THR A 36 0.27 7.64 -8.24
CA THR A 36 1.55 7.09 -8.68
C THR A 36 1.83 7.37 -10.17
N GLY A 37 0.78 7.49 -10.99
CA GLY A 37 0.88 7.52 -12.45
C GLY A 37 1.32 6.19 -13.09
N TRP A 38 1.40 5.10 -12.31
CA TRP A 38 1.67 3.77 -12.84
C TRP A 38 0.45 3.24 -13.59
N SER A 39 0.67 2.26 -14.46
CA SER A 39 -0.39 1.65 -15.28
C SER A 39 -0.54 0.17 -14.95
N LEU A 40 -1.78 -0.26 -14.72
CA LEU A 40 -2.16 -1.66 -14.58
C LEU A 40 -2.25 -2.32 -15.97
N PRO A 41 -2.10 -3.65 -16.05
CA PRO A 41 -2.29 -4.37 -17.30
C PRO A 41 -3.75 -4.27 -17.78
N ASN A 42 -3.91 -4.18 -19.10
CA ASN A 42 -5.23 -4.10 -19.74
C ASN A 42 -5.90 -5.48 -19.74
N PRO A 43 -7.16 -5.61 -19.30
CA PRO A 43 -7.85 -6.89 -19.33
C PRO A 43 -8.03 -7.41 -20.76
N GLY A 44 -7.36 -8.52 -21.09
CA GLY A 44 -7.49 -9.19 -22.38
C GLY A 44 -6.33 -8.97 -23.37
N GLU A 45 -5.26 -8.27 -22.97
CA GLU A 45 -4.00 -8.28 -23.72
C GLU A 45 -3.18 -9.53 -23.38
N GLU A 46 -3.03 -10.44 -24.35
CA GLU A 46 -2.24 -11.66 -24.20
C GLU A 46 -0.80 -11.36 -23.77
N GLY A 47 -0.35 -11.98 -22.67
CA GLY A 47 1.00 -11.84 -22.13
C GLY A 47 1.19 -10.68 -21.13
N SER A 48 0.15 -9.90 -20.84
CA SER A 48 0.22 -8.75 -19.93
C SER A 48 -0.25 -9.01 -18.50
N ASP A 49 -0.87 -10.17 -18.23
CA ASP A 49 -1.86 -10.36 -17.15
C ASP A 49 -1.43 -9.98 -15.72
N ASN A 50 -0.16 -9.70 -15.45
CA ASN A 50 0.31 -9.27 -14.12
C ASN A 50 1.47 -8.25 -14.14
N VAL A 51 1.68 -7.50 -15.24
CA VAL A 51 2.79 -6.53 -15.32
C VAL A 51 2.31 -5.09 -15.13
N ILE A 52 2.80 -4.44 -14.08
CA ILE A 52 2.51 -3.04 -13.74
C ILE A 52 3.68 -2.19 -14.25
N THR A 53 3.37 -1.13 -15.00
CA THR A 53 4.39 -0.32 -15.67
C THR A 53 4.50 1.07 -15.05
N SER A 54 5.73 1.50 -14.80
CA SER A 54 6.02 2.85 -14.29
C SER A 54 5.72 3.94 -15.34
N PRO A 55 5.44 5.20 -14.95
CA PRO A 55 5.07 6.28 -15.86
C PRO A 55 6.06 6.53 -17.01
N LYS A 56 7.36 6.30 -16.76
CA LYS A 56 8.45 6.47 -17.75
C LYS A 56 8.84 5.17 -18.45
N GLY A 57 8.17 4.06 -18.15
CA GLY A 57 8.51 2.73 -18.67
C GLY A 57 9.86 2.17 -18.18
N GLN A 58 10.49 2.81 -17.20
CA GLN A 58 11.82 2.44 -16.69
C GLN A 58 11.77 1.15 -15.86
N HIS A 59 10.69 0.98 -15.09
CA HIS A 59 10.42 -0.21 -14.29
C HIS A 59 9.13 -0.89 -14.74
N LYS A 60 9.17 -2.23 -14.74
CA LYS A 60 8.05 -3.12 -15.06
C LYS A 60 7.98 -4.19 -13.99
N LEU A 61 6.94 -4.16 -13.17
CA LEU A 61 6.78 -5.06 -12.03
C LEU A 61 5.84 -6.21 -12.42
N LYS A 62 6.38 -7.41 -12.54
CA LYS A 62 5.59 -8.65 -12.66
C LYS A 62 5.12 -9.07 -11.27
N VAL A 63 3.83 -9.04 -11.01
CA VAL A 63 3.25 -9.54 -9.76
C VAL A 63 3.35 -11.06 -9.75
N LEU A 64 4.18 -11.61 -8.86
CA LEU A 64 4.36 -13.05 -8.68
C LEU A 64 3.31 -13.61 -7.72
N LYS A 65 3.07 -12.90 -6.61
CA LYS A 65 2.17 -13.36 -5.55
C LYS A 65 1.51 -12.19 -4.85
N LYS A 66 0.18 -12.19 -4.77
CA LYS A 66 -0.56 -11.27 -3.91
C LYS A 66 -0.63 -11.83 -2.49
N LEU A 67 -0.44 -10.96 -1.51
CA LEU A 67 -0.60 -11.25 -0.08
C LEU A 67 -1.80 -10.45 0.39
N ASP A 68 -2.99 -11.02 0.22
CA ASP A 68 -4.25 -10.34 0.53
C ASP A 68 -4.32 -9.89 2.00
N PHE A 69 -5.17 -8.91 2.29
CA PHE A 69 -5.31 -8.42 3.65
C PHE A 69 -5.77 -9.52 4.61
N ASP A 70 -4.96 -9.79 5.63
CA ASP A 70 -5.26 -10.76 6.68
C ASP A 70 -5.64 -10.00 7.96
N HIS A 71 -6.84 -10.27 8.49
CA HIS A 71 -7.40 -9.54 9.62
C HIS A 71 -6.67 -9.86 10.95
N ASN A 72 -6.01 -11.02 11.06
CA ASN A 72 -5.23 -11.35 12.25
C ASN A 72 -3.85 -10.67 12.20
N ARG A 73 -3.27 -10.56 11.00
CA ARG A 73 -1.96 -9.91 10.79
C ARG A 73 -2.07 -8.39 10.71
N MET A 74 -3.21 -7.90 10.24
CA MET A 74 -3.43 -6.50 9.86
C MET A 74 -2.41 -5.99 8.83
N THR A 75 -1.96 -6.89 7.94
CA THR A 75 -1.03 -6.61 6.86
C THR A 75 -1.58 -7.11 5.53
N SER A 76 -1.13 -6.46 4.46
CA SER A 76 -1.34 -6.85 3.07
C SER A 76 -0.06 -6.54 2.29
N GLY A 77 0.09 -7.10 1.10
CA GLY A 77 1.27 -6.83 0.30
C GLY A 77 1.30 -7.61 -0.99
N SER A 78 2.45 -7.58 -1.65
CA SER A 78 2.70 -8.29 -2.90
C SER A 78 4.16 -8.67 -2.99
N VAL A 79 4.43 -9.77 -3.69
CA VAL A 79 5.75 -10.14 -4.17
C VAL A 79 5.81 -9.85 -5.66
N VAL A 80 6.77 -9.03 -6.06
CA VAL A 80 6.95 -8.59 -7.45
C VAL A 80 8.35 -8.94 -7.92
N ARG A 81 8.49 -9.23 -9.21
CA ARG A 81 9.79 -9.23 -9.90
C ARG A 81 9.88 -7.97 -10.74
N ASP A 82 10.91 -7.16 -10.50
CA ASP A 82 11.21 -6.05 -11.39
C ASP A 82 11.93 -6.59 -12.63
N LEU A 83 11.26 -6.56 -13.78
CA LEU A 83 11.80 -7.08 -15.03
C LEU A 83 12.95 -6.21 -15.57
N SER A 84 13.14 -5.00 -15.04
CA SER A 84 14.26 -4.13 -15.43
C SER A 84 15.57 -4.50 -14.72
N THR A 85 15.50 -5.01 -13.48
CA THR A 85 16.67 -5.35 -12.67
C THR A 85 16.84 -6.86 -12.44
N GLY A 86 15.76 -7.63 -12.58
CA GLY A 86 15.68 -9.05 -12.25
C GLY A 86 15.33 -9.33 -10.78
N GLU A 87 15.37 -8.31 -9.91
CA GLU A 87 15.15 -8.45 -8.46
C GLU A 87 13.73 -8.93 -8.13
N ALA A 88 13.64 -9.93 -7.26
CA ALA A 88 12.38 -10.31 -6.62
C ALA A 88 12.24 -9.60 -5.28
N ILE A 89 11.14 -8.88 -5.07
CA ILE A 89 10.96 -7.97 -3.94
C ILE A 89 9.62 -8.26 -3.26
N VAL A 90 9.66 -8.49 -1.96
CA VAL A 90 8.49 -8.52 -1.09
C VAL A 90 8.22 -7.11 -0.59
N ILE A 91 6.97 -6.66 -0.70
CA ILE A 91 6.54 -5.37 -0.19
C ILE A 91 5.28 -5.59 0.64
N ILE A 92 5.30 -5.10 1.88
CA ILE A 92 4.20 -5.22 2.83
C ILE A 92 3.76 -3.83 3.27
N LYS A 93 2.45 -3.62 3.35
CA LYS A 93 1.81 -2.47 3.98
C LYS A 93 0.86 -2.93 5.09
N GLY A 94 0.75 -2.18 6.17
CA GLY A 94 -0.12 -2.51 7.29
C GLY A 94 -0.13 -1.38 8.33
N SER A 95 -0.73 -1.62 9.48
CA SER A 95 -0.64 -0.67 10.59
C SER A 95 0.83 -0.44 10.98
N TYR A 96 1.16 0.76 11.45
CA TYR A 96 2.55 1.12 11.75
C TYR A 96 3.14 0.22 12.86
N GLU A 97 2.33 -0.17 13.86
CA GLU A 97 2.72 -1.10 14.91
C GLU A 97 3.02 -2.50 14.37
N ARG A 98 2.18 -2.97 13.44
CA ARG A 98 2.27 -4.33 12.89
C ARG A 98 3.42 -4.48 11.92
N VAL A 99 3.66 -3.48 11.07
CA VAL A 99 4.80 -3.46 10.16
C VAL A 99 6.10 -3.35 10.94
N ALA A 100 6.16 -2.51 11.99
CA ALA A 100 7.34 -2.43 12.85
C ALA A 100 7.67 -3.79 13.50
N ALA A 101 6.66 -4.55 13.93
CA ALA A 101 6.86 -5.86 14.57
C ALA A 101 7.48 -6.94 13.66
N ILE A 102 7.36 -6.81 12.33
CA ILE A 102 7.91 -7.76 11.34
C ILE A 102 9.14 -7.20 10.60
N THR A 103 9.54 -5.98 10.94
CA THR A 103 10.67 -5.26 10.34
C THR A 103 11.91 -5.40 11.22
N LEU A 104 13.07 -5.44 10.58
CA LEU A 104 14.37 -5.46 11.23
C LEU A 104 14.55 -4.21 12.11
N PRO A 105 14.74 -4.34 13.44
CA PRO A 105 14.79 -3.22 14.36
C PRO A 105 15.83 -2.14 14.01
N GLU A 106 16.96 -2.55 13.44
CA GLU A 106 18.05 -1.65 13.01
C GLU A 106 17.66 -0.74 11.83
N THR A 107 16.60 -1.07 11.10
CA THR A 107 16.09 -0.26 9.99
C THR A 107 15.01 0.73 10.44
N ILE A 108 14.52 0.61 11.67
CA ILE A 108 13.44 1.45 12.20
C ILE A 108 14.06 2.72 12.80
N PRO A 109 13.65 3.92 12.34
CA PRO A 109 14.09 5.18 12.95
C PRO A 109 13.72 5.27 14.43
N ALA A 110 14.57 5.92 15.24
CA ALA A 110 14.36 6.02 16.69
C ALA A 110 13.08 6.79 17.06
N ASP A 111 12.69 7.75 16.23
CA ASP A 111 11.49 8.60 16.36
C ASP A 111 10.25 7.99 15.70
N TYR A 112 10.33 6.77 15.16
CA TYR A 112 9.27 6.16 14.35
C TYR A 112 7.92 6.09 15.07
N VAL A 113 7.91 5.68 16.34
CA VAL A 113 6.67 5.56 17.13
C VAL A 113 6.08 6.93 17.39
N GLU A 114 6.90 7.89 17.86
CA GLU A 114 6.47 9.26 18.15
C GLU A 114 5.84 9.93 16.91
N VAL A 115 6.53 9.84 15.76
CA VAL A 115 6.03 10.40 14.50
C VAL A 115 4.74 9.72 14.05
N SER A 116 4.65 8.39 14.17
CA SER A 116 3.46 7.64 13.77
C SER A 116 2.25 7.99 14.63
N GLU A 117 2.43 8.10 15.95
CA GLU A 117 1.39 8.49 16.91
C GLU A 117 0.96 9.95 16.70
N ALA A 118 1.90 10.86 16.41
CA ALA A 118 1.59 12.24 16.09
C ALA A 118 0.73 12.34 14.82
N CYS A 119 1.08 11.61 13.76
CA CYS A 119 0.27 11.55 12.54
C CYS A 119 -1.12 10.96 12.80
N ALA A 120 -1.23 9.88 13.57
CA ALA A 120 -2.51 9.28 13.92
C ALA A 120 -3.38 10.25 14.74
N SER A 121 -2.77 10.98 15.68
CA SER A 121 -3.46 11.99 16.50
C SER A 121 -3.93 13.19 15.67
N ASP A 122 -3.26 13.50 14.55
CA ASP A 122 -3.66 14.51 13.57
C ASP A 122 -4.68 13.98 12.53
N ASN A 123 -5.43 12.93 12.88
CA ASN A 123 -6.50 12.33 12.08
C ASN A 123 -6.04 11.74 10.73
N TYR A 124 -4.75 11.44 10.57
CA TYR A 124 -4.30 10.63 9.45
C TYR A 124 -4.58 9.16 9.73
N TYR A 125 -5.17 8.47 8.75
CA TYR A 125 -5.07 7.03 8.67
C TYR A 125 -3.62 6.67 8.33
N THR A 126 -2.87 6.33 9.38
CA THR A 126 -1.43 6.14 9.36
C THR A 126 -1.12 4.66 9.17
N LEU A 127 -0.54 4.33 8.01
CA LEU A 127 -0.01 3.01 7.70
C LEU A 127 1.51 3.09 7.58
N ALA A 128 2.16 1.94 7.60
CA ALA A 128 3.57 1.83 7.28
C ALA A 128 3.79 0.83 6.16
N MET A 129 4.99 0.90 5.58
CA MET A 129 5.44 0.03 4.53
C MET A 129 6.86 -0.45 4.82
N ALA A 130 7.10 -1.73 4.56
CA ALA A 130 8.42 -2.34 4.62
C ALA A 130 8.63 -3.24 3.40
N SER A 131 9.89 -3.46 3.03
CA SER A 131 10.23 -4.30 1.87
C SER A 131 11.48 -5.12 2.11
N LYS A 132 11.65 -6.18 1.32
CA LYS A 132 12.84 -7.04 1.34
C LYS A 132 13.08 -7.58 -0.07
N THR A 133 14.33 -7.54 -0.51
CA THR A 133 14.76 -8.26 -1.71
C THR A 133 15.00 -9.73 -1.37
N LEU A 134 14.43 -10.64 -2.15
CA LEU A 134 14.63 -12.07 -2.04
C LEU A 134 15.95 -12.48 -2.71
N ASP A 135 16.44 -13.66 -2.36
CA ASP A 135 17.64 -14.24 -2.97
C ASP A 135 17.44 -14.47 -4.48
N ASP A 136 18.42 -14.04 -5.28
CA ASP A 136 18.41 -14.14 -6.74
C ASP A 136 18.35 -15.59 -7.24
N SER A 137 18.73 -16.57 -6.42
CA SER A 137 18.65 -18.00 -6.73
C SER A 137 17.22 -18.56 -6.74
N LEU A 138 16.25 -17.82 -6.19
CA LEU A 138 14.86 -18.29 -6.11
C LEU A 138 14.12 -18.13 -7.44
N THR A 139 13.53 -19.23 -7.91
CA THR A 139 12.68 -19.21 -9.11
C THR A 139 11.30 -18.63 -8.81
N ASP A 140 10.60 -18.16 -9.85
CA ASP A 140 9.24 -17.62 -9.71
C ASP A 140 8.29 -18.65 -9.07
N GLU A 141 8.42 -19.94 -9.41
CA GLU A 141 7.60 -21.03 -8.87
C GLU A 141 7.85 -21.25 -7.37
N GLN A 142 9.11 -21.15 -6.93
CA GLN A 142 9.47 -21.26 -5.51
C GLN A 142 8.88 -20.09 -4.71
N ILE A 143 8.91 -18.88 -5.26
CA ILE A 143 8.33 -17.68 -4.63
C ILE A 143 6.80 -17.80 -4.55
N ILE A 144 6.15 -18.25 -5.63
CA ILE A 144 4.69 -18.45 -5.67
C ILE A 144 4.25 -19.48 -4.62
N SER A 145 5.00 -20.56 -4.45
CA SER A 145 4.70 -21.63 -3.48
C SER A 145 5.15 -21.32 -2.04
N ALA A 146 6.00 -20.31 -1.82
CA ALA A 146 6.51 -19.94 -0.50
C ALA A 146 5.40 -19.55 0.47
N ARG A 147 5.58 -19.88 1.76
CA ARG A 147 4.63 -19.50 2.81
C ARG A 147 4.68 -18.01 3.08
N ARG A 148 3.55 -17.41 3.44
CA ARG A 148 3.46 -15.98 3.77
C ARG A 148 4.40 -15.59 4.91
N ASP A 149 4.51 -16.41 5.94
CA ASP A 149 5.38 -16.16 7.09
C ASP A 149 6.85 -15.96 6.69
N SER A 150 7.39 -16.79 5.79
CA SER A 150 8.77 -16.64 5.33
C SER A 150 8.99 -15.38 4.48
N LEU A 151 7.93 -14.88 3.84
CA LEU A 151 8.00 -13.66 3.01
C LEU A 151 7.95 -12.40 3.88
N GLU A 152 7.13 -12.39 4.93
CA GLU A 152 6.92 -11.23 5.81
C GLU A 152 8.00 -11.03 6.89
N LEU A 153 8.88 -12.00 7.11
CA LEU A 153 9.96 -11.89 8.11
C LEU A 153 11.17 -11.09 7.60
N GLY A 154 11.79 -10.30 8.47
CA GLY A 154 13.08 -9.65 8.21
C GLY A 154 12.99 -8.55 7.15
N LEU A 155 11.90 -7.80 7.12
CA LEU A 155 11.73 -6.68 6.21
C LEU A 155 12.59 -5.49 6.64
N SER A 156 12.86 -4.56 5.72
CA SER A 156 13.48 -3.27 6.02
C SER A 156 12.42 -2.15 5.93
N MET A 157 12.41 -1.24 6.91
CA MET A 157 11.46 -0.13 6.95
C MET A 157 11.61 0.75 5.71
N CYS A 158 10.50 1.04 5.03
CA CYS A 158 10.48 1.99 3.90
C CYS A 158 10.00 3.37 4.35
N GLY A 159 8.93 3.42 5.17
CA GLY A 159 8.34 4.67 5.63
C GLY A 159 6.84 4.57 5.91
N LEU A 160 6.23 5.72 6.19
CA LEU A 160 4.80 5.86 6.48
C LEU A 160 3.99 6.19 5.23
N LEU A 161 2.74 5.73 5.21
CA LEU A 161 1.70 6.10 4.25
C LEU A 161 0.59 6.80 5.02
N LEU A 162 0.35 8.08 4.71
CA LEU A 162 -0.60 8.91 5.42
C LEU A 162 -1.78 9.20 4.51
N PHE A 163 -2.97 8.76 4.91
CA PHE A 163 -4.23 9.06 4.23
C PHE A 163 -5.08 9.95 5.11
N ARG A 164 -5.83 10.88 4.53
CA ARG A 164 -6.76 11.72 5.27
C ARG A 164 -8.11 11.71 4.57
N ASN A 165 -9.15 11.35 5.30
CA ASN A 165 -10.51 11.53 4.82
C ASN A 165 -10.88 12.99 5.01
N GLU A 166 -10.91 13.75 3.92
CA GLU A 166 -11.29 15.15 3.98
C GLU A 166 -12.81 15.26 4.17
N MET A 167 -13.21 16.09 5.12
CA MET A 167 -14.61 16.44 5.28
C MET A 167 -15.09 17.22 4.06
N LYS A 168 -16.38 17.11 3.73
CA LYS A 168 -16.96 17.99 2.71
C LYS A 168 -16.79 19.45 3.15
N PRO A 169 -16.48 20.39 2.24
CA PRO A 169 -16.17 21.77 2.58
C PRO A 169 -17.26 22.50 3.38
N ASP A 170 -18.51 22.09 3.19
CA ASP A 170 -19.72 22.63 3.84
C ASP A 170 -20.01 22.02 5.22
N SER A 171 -19.44 20.85 5.53
CA SER A 171 -19.74 20.11 6.76
C SER A 171 -19.41 20.89 8.05
N PRO A 172 -18.27 21.60 8.17
CA PRO A 172 -17.99 22.39 9.37
C PRO A 172 -19.02 23.50 9.63
N ALA A 173 -19.46 24.19 8.57
CA ALA A 173 -20.46 25.24 8.68
C ALA A 173 -21.83 24.67 9.06
N ALA A 174 -22.23 23.55 8.45
CA ALA A 174 -23.47 22.86 8.78
C ALA A 174 -23.49 22.38 10.24
N MET A 175 -22.41 21.77 10.73
CA MET A 175 -22.29 21.31 12.13
C MET A 175 -22.36 22.48 13.11
N LYS A 176 -21.74 23.61 12.78
CA LYS A 176 -21.81 24.84 13.61
C LYS A 176 -23.23 25.39 13.67
N ALA A 177 -23.97 25.38 12.56
CA ALA A 177 -25.36 25.83 12.52
C ALA A 177 -26.29 24.93 13.35
N LEU A 178 -26.13 23.61 13.26
CA LEU A 178 -26.88 22.65 14.09
C LEU A 178 -26.61 22.86 15.57
N SER A 179 -25.35 23.03 15.95
CA SER A 179 -24.97 23.31 17.34
C SER A 179 -25.54 24.64 17.85
N ALA A 180 -25.55 25.69 17.01
CA ALA A 180 -26.14 26.99 17.37
C ALA A 180 -27.66 26.90 17.55
N GLY A 181 -28.32 26.00 16.81
CA GLY A 181 -29.74 25.66 16.98
C GLY A 181 -30.04 24.73 18.17
N SER A 182 -29.07 24.45 19.05
CA SER A 182 -29.19 23.50 20.16
C SER A 182 -29.56 22.06 19.73
N ILE A 183 -29.22 21.68 18.50
CA ILE A 183 -29.39 20.32 17.99
C ILE A 183 -28.15 19.51 18.35
N ARG A 184 -28.34 18.44 19.13
CA ARG A 184 -27.25 17.51 19.50
C ARG A 184 -26.88 16.63 18.30
N GLY A 185 -25.64 16.74 17.84
CA GLY A 185 -25.06 15.80 16.87
C GLY A 185 -24.69 14.48 17.55
N VAL A 186 -25.03 13.36 16.92
CA VAL A 186 -24.56 12.02 17.29
C VAL A 186 -23.96 11.39 16.04
N MET A 187 -22.73 10.91 16.15
CA MET A 187 -22.08 10.15 15.08
C MET A 187 -22.47 8.68 15.22
N CYS A 188 -23.17 8.15 14.22
CA CYS A 188 -23.46 6.73 14.10
C CYS A 188 -22.68 6.20 12.89
N THR A 189 -21.53 5.59 13.16
CA THR A 189 -20.64 4.99 12.15
C THR A 189 -20.94 3.52 11.95
#